data_AF-A0A941A257-F1
#
_entry.id   AF-A0A941A257-F1
#
_cell.length_a   1.000
_cell.length_b   1.000
_cell.length_c   1.000
_cell.angle_alpha   90.00
_cell.angle_beta   90.00
_cell.angle_gamma   90.00
#
_symmetry.space_group_name_H-M   'P 1'
#
loop_
_entity.id
_entity.type
_entity.pdbx_description
1 polymer ?
#
loop_
_entity_poly.entity_id
_entity_poly.type
_entity_poly.pdbx_seq_one_letter_code
_entity_poly.pdbx_strand_id
1 'polypeptide(L)' 'MKRATFIRILTGIKLVSNNVSSVENFKNKALVIIRIPEIFGESPKQIRSFQKVLSRATYYNIKPEGNELIVTLEFEWT' A
#
# COMPACT_ATOMS: atom_id res chain seq x y z
N MET A 1 2.30 -12.22 -10.93
CA MET A 1 3.48 -11.31 -10.79
C MET A 1 4.57 -12.10 -10.10
N LYS A 2 5.85 -12.01 -10.52
CA LYS A 2 6.91 -12.75 -9.81
C LYS A 2 6.95 -12.36 -8.32
N ARG A 3 6.94 -13.34 -7.42
CA ARG A 3 6.96 -13.17 -5.95
C ARG A 3 8.04 -12.19 -5.45
N ALA A 4 9.21 -12.18 -6.09
CA ALA A 4 10.30 -11.25 -5.74
C ALA A 4 9.93 -9.77 -5.98
N THR A 5 9.25 -9.48 -7.08
CA THR A 5 8.76 -8.12 -7.40
C THR A 5 7.71 -7.69 -6.37
N PHE A 6 6.85 -8.63 -5.98
CA PHE A 6 5.81 -8.39 -5.00
C PHE A 6 6.37 -8.07 -3.60
N ILE A 7 7.30 -8.89 -3.11
CA ILE A 7 7.99 -8.63 -1.83
C ILE A 7 8.68 -7.26 -1.87
N ARG A 8 9.35 -6.93 -2.99
CA ARG A 8 10.03 -5.64 -3.14
C ARG A 8 9.07 -4.45 -3.11
N ILE A 9 7.85 -4.62 -3.63
CA ILE A 9 6.77 -3.63 -3.53
C ILE A 9 6.33 -3.46 -2.07
N LEU A 10 6.04 -4.56 -1.35
CA LEU A 10 5.64 -4.51 0.05
C LEU A 10 6.71 -3.87 0.95
N THR A 11 7.98 -4.23 0.76
CA THR A 11 9.10 -3.63 1.46
C THR A 11 9.22 -2.14 1.14
N GLY A 12 9.01 -1.75 -0.13
CA GLY A 12 9.00 -0.35 -0.56
C GLY A 12 7.95 0.47 0.18
N ILE A 13 6.72 -0.02 0.25
CA ILE A 13 5.62 0.63 0.99
C ILE A 13 6.01 0.84 2.45
N LYS A 14 6.51 -0.20 3.12
CA LYS A 14 6.89 -0.13 4.54
C LYS A 14 8.06 0.82 4.81
N LEU A 15 8.98 0.99 3.85
CA LEU A 15 10.17 1.83 4.01
C LEU A 15 9.93 3.31 3.71
N VAL A 16 8.96 3.64 2.86
CA VAL A 16 8.78 5.01 2.35
C VAL A 16 7.56 5.73 2.93
N SER A 17 6.72 5.02 3.69
CA SER A 17 5.44 5.54 4.14
C SER A 17 5.33 5.47 5.65
N ASN A 18 5.33 6.65 6.28
CA ASN A 18 5.13 6.79 7.73
C ASN A 18 3.69 6.42 8.16
N ASN A 19 2.78 6.34 7.18
CA ASN A 19 1.34 6.18 7.36
C ASN A 19 0.87 4.74 7.07
N VAL A 20 1.79 3.76 6.95
CA VAL A 20 1.44 2.36 6.69
C VAL A 20 1.57 1.57 7.98
N SER A 21 0.48 0.94 8.40
CA SER A 21 0.39 0.28 9.72
C SER A 21 0.43 -1.24 9.63
N SER A 22 -0.24 -1.84 8.64
CA SER A 22 -0.30 -3.30 8.50
C SER A 22 -0.11 -3.75 7.06
N VAL A 23 0.67 -4.81 6.89
CA VAL A 23 0.87 -5.52 5.63
C VAL A 23 0.79 -7.01 5.93
N GLU A 24 -0.28 -7.65 5.49
CA GLU A 24 -0.54 -9.07 5.73
C GLU A 24 -0.57 -9.83 4.41
N ASN A 25 -0.08 -11.08 4.40
CA ASN A 25 -0.01 -11.92 3.22
C ASN A 25 -0.92 -13.15 3.38
N PHE A 26 -1.87 -13.32 2.46
CA PHE A 26 -2.81 -14.43 2.46
C PHE A 26 -3.01 -14.98 1.05
N LYS A 27 -2.75 -16.29 0.85
CA LYS A 27 -3.13 -17.04 -0.38
C LYS A 27 -2.89 -16.28 -1.70
N ASN A 28 -1.63 -15.95 -1.99
CA ASN A 28 -1.26 -15.19 -3.19
C ASN A 28 -1.83 -13.77 -3.28
N LYS A 29 -2.24 -13.21 -2.14
CA LYS A 29 -2.70 -11.83 -1.97
C LYS A 29 -1.95 -11.17 -0.82
N ALA A 30 -1.76 -9.85 -0.86
CA ALA A 30 -1.54 -9.10 0.38
C ALA A 30 -2.63 -8.08 0.57
N LEU A 31 -2.94 -7.86 1.85
CA LEU A 31 -3.74 -6.78 2.36
C LEU A 31 -2.79 -5.71 2.92
N VAL A 32 -2.80 -4.52 2.33
CA VAL A 32 -2.07 -3.36 2.87
C VAL A 32 -3.07 -2.39 3.45
N ILE A 33 -2.87 -2.00 4.72
CA ILE A 33 -3.66 -0.99 5.43
C ILE A 33 -2.81 0.26 5.61
N ILE A 34 -3.20 1.33 4.91
CA ILE A 34 -2.61 2.66 5.06
C ILE A 34 -3.56 3.46 5.95
N ARG A 35 -3.05 4.01 7.05
CA ARG A 35 -3.76 4.92 7.96
C ARG A 35 -3.20 6.32 7.78
N ILE A 36 -3.97 7.19 7.14
CA ILE A 36 -3.53 8.55 6.82
C ILE A 36 -4.22 9.51 7.80
N PRO A 37 -3.49 10.06 8.80
CA PRO A 37 -4.06 11.03 9.73
C PRO A 37 -4.28 12.42 9.08
N GLU A 38 -3.43 12.79 8.11
CA GLU A 38 -3.56 13.99 7.26
C GLU A 38 -2.68 13.83 6.00
N ILE A 39 -3.14 14.28 4.81
CA ILE A 39 -2.31 14.29 3.59
C ILE A 39 -1.40 15.52 3.64
N PHE A 40 -0.33 15.46 4.45
CA PHE A 40 0.72 16.48 4.44
C PHE A 40 2.11 15.86 4.16
N GLY A 41 2.85 16.48 3.24
CA GLY A 41 4.31 16.36 3.17
C GLY A 41 4.90 15.14 2.45
N GLU A 42 4.17 14.42 1.60
CA GLU A 42 4.77 13.36 0.78
C GLU A 42 5.70 13.97 -0.29
N SER A 43 6.98 13.57 -0.30
CA SER A 43 7.91 14.02 -1.34
C SER A 43 7.48 13.51 -2.71
N PRO A 44 7.83 14.20 -3.83
CA PRO A 44 7.53 13.73 -5.18
C PRO A 44 8.04 12.30 -5.45
N LYS A 45 9.11 11.88 -4.78
CA LYS A 45 9.64 10.52 -4.86
C LYS A 45 8.69 9.50 -4.22
N GLN A 46 8.14 9.82 -3.06
CA GLN A 46 7.17 8.96 -2.38
C GLN A 46 5.86 8.87 -3.16
N ILE A 47 5.37 9.99 -3.70
CA ILE A 47 4.18 10.00 -4.57
C ILE A 47 4.35 9.04 -5.76
N ARG A 48 5.50 9.11 -6.44
CA ARG A 48 5.81 8.18 -7.55
C ARG A 48 5.91 6.72 -7.10
N SER A 49 6.45 6.46 -5.92
CA SER A 49 6.47 5.11 -5.34
C SER A 49 5.05 4.61 -5.09
N PHE A 50 4.19 5.42 -4.48
CA PHE A 50 2.78 5.09 -4.27
C PHE A 50 2.03 4.82 -5.57
N GLN A 51 2.19 5.64 -6.60
CA GLN A 51 1.58 5.40 -7.92
C GLN A 51 2.02 4.07 -8.54
N LYS A 52 3.30 3.72 -8.41
CA LYS A 52 3.82 2.43 -8.89
C LYS A 52 3.23 1.25 -8.11
N VAL A 53 2.94 1.43 -6.83
CA VAL A 53 2.29 0.42 -5.99
C VAL A 53 0.83 0.26 -6.41
N LEU A 54 0.08 1.36 -6.47
CA LEU A 54 -1.34 1.37 -6.82
C LEU A 54 -1.59 0.78 -8.22
N SER A 55 -0.72 1.06 -9.20
CA SER A 55 -0.84 0.48 -10.55
C SER A 55 -0.67 -1.04 -10.62
N ARG A 56 -0.25 -1.68 -9.52
CA ARG A 56 -0.10 -3.13 -9.40
C ARG A 56 -1.17 -3.77 -8.52
N ALA A 57 -1.98 -2.97 -7.83
CA ALA A 57 -3.09 -3.49 -7.04
C ALA A 57 -4.18 -4.02 -7.98
N THR A 58 -4.70 -5.20 -7.69
CA THR A 58 -5.84 -5.77 -8.41
C THR A 58 -7.17 -5.25 -7.88
N TYR A 59 -7.17 -4.78 -6.63
CA TYR A 59 -8.31 -4.12 -6.02
C TYR A 59 -7.82 -3.09 -5.01
N TYR A 60 -8.57 -2.00 -4.87
CA TYR A 60 -8.38 -1.03 -3.80
C TYR A 60 -9.74 -0.63 -3.21
N ASN A 61 -9.76 -0.44 -1.90
CA ASN A 61 -10.90 0.10 -1.17
C ASN A 61 -10.41 1.22 -0.27
N ILE A 62 -11.19 2.30 -0.17
CA ILE A 62 -10.88 3.45 0.68
C ILE A 62 -12.09 3.64 1.59
N LYS A 63 -11.86 3.55 2.90
CA LYS A 63 -12.89 3.72 3.91
C LYS A 63 -12.45 4.75 4.95
N PRO A 64 -13.27 5.77 5.27
CA PRO A 64 -12.99 6.63 6.41
C PRO A 64 -13.20 5.86 7.73
N GLU A 65 -12.28 6.04 8.69
CA GLU A 65 -12.36 5.48 10.04
C GLU A 65 -11.90 6.54 11.06
N GLY A 66 -12.85 7.15 11.77
CA GLY A 66 -12.58 8.26 12.68
C GLY A 66 -11.94 9.45 11.95
N ASN A 67 -10.74 9.86 12.39
CA ASN A 67 -9.94 10.91 11.75
C ASN A 67 -8.91 10.36 10.74
N GLU A 68 -9.02 9.08 10.37
CA GLU A 68 -8.08 8.42 9.47
C GLU A 68 -8.79 7.95 8.19
N LEU A 69 -8.02 7.83 7.11
CA LEU A 69 -8.41 7.04 5.95
C LEU A 69 -7.75 5.67 6.02
N ILE A 70 -8.55 4.60 5.96
CA ILE A 70 -8.06 3.26 5.69
C ILE A 70 -8.06 3.04 4.18
N VAL A 71 -6.88 2.82 3.62
CA VAL A 71 -6.74 2.28 2.27
C VAL A 71 -6.39 0.81 2.36
N THR A 72 -7.26 -0.03 1.82
CA THR A 72 -7.05 -1.46 1.63
C THR A 72 -6.61 -1.69 0.20
N LEU A 73 -5.42 -2.27 0.00
CA LEU A 73 -4.93 -2.69 -1.31
C LEU A 73 -4.82 -4.21 -1.35
N GLU A 74 -5.35 -4.81 -2.41
CA GLU A 74 -5.15 -6.22 -2.72
C GLU A 74 -4.25 -6.38 -3.94
N PHE A 75 -3.39 -7.39 -3.88
CA PHE A 75 -2.45 -7.69 -4.95
C PHE A 75 -2.50 -9.18 -5.26
N GLU A 76 -3.09 -9.59 -6.38
CA GLU A 76 -3.07 -10.99 -6.78
C GLU A 76 -1.81 -11.32 -7.58
N TRP A 77 -1.11 -12.40 -7.22
CA TRP A 77 -0.04 -12.94 -8.04
C TRP A 77 -0.26 -14.40 -8.44
N THR A 78 -0.14 -14.64 -9.74
CA THR A 78 0.25 -15.92 -10.33
C THR A 78 1.76 -16.07 -10.36
#